data_AF-A0AA88QQW9-F1
#
_entry.id   AF-A0AA88QQW9-F1
#
_cell.length_a   1.000
_cell.length_b   1.000
_cell.length_c   1.000
_cell.angle_alpha   90.00
_cell.angle_beta   90.00
_cell.angle_gamma   90.00
#
_symmetry.space_group_name_H-M   'P 1'
#
loop_
_entity.id
_entity.type
_entity.pdbx_description
1 polymer ?
#
loop_
_entity_poly.entity_id
_entity_poly.type
_entity_poly.pdbx_seq_one_letter_code
_entity_poly.pdbx_strand_id
1 'polypeptide(L)'
;MQFGEVRSLLMSFKNQASQDPSFFNAFQLDNEEQITNIFWADGRMRMDYELFGDIVTFDTTFATNKDHRPLEVFIGFNHCREQVIFGASLLYDETQVSFDWVYNTFLEAHKFKKPITLFTDQDITMGNAVRVVMPEVRDVLGVKYIPETYILKRWTRGARDGCALEDEGLDIHRSEGLNINDRYRELWPDAMRLAHKASEFKDGYILYKTRMKKLDKEIEELRMKHYEFMDHGCELNGSDGVDKNSIESLIRNVKGIKKKRWSTKKMR
;
A
#
# COMPACT_ATOMS: atom_id res chain seq x y z
N MET A 1 6.81 25.22 16.01
CA MET A 1 7.02 24.09 15.07
C MET A 1 6.41 24.34 13.67
N GLN A 2 6.16 25.58 13.21
CA GLN A 2 5.00 25.80 12.33
C GLN A 2 5.22 25.82 10.80
N PHE A 3 6.39 26.23 10.32
CA PHE A 3 6.72 26.26 8.88
C PHE A 3 7.78 25.22 8.47
N GLY A 4 8.61 24.80 9.43
CA GLY A 4 9.72 23.87 9.21
C GLY A 4 9.25 22.44 8.97
N GLU A 5 8.31 21.93 9.78
CA GLU A 5 7.89 20.51 9.71
C GLU A 5 7.20 20.16 8.39
N VAL A 6 6.29 21.04 7.92
CA VAL A 6 5.61 20.85 6.64
C VAL A 6 6.61 20.86 5.49
N ARG A 7 7.54 21.82 5.51
CA ARG A 7 8.58 21.91 4.49
C ARG A 7 9.53 20.71 4.53
N SER A 8 9.88 20.21 5.72
CA SER A 8 10.66 18.98 5.89
C SER A 8 9.95 17.76 5.34
N LEU A 9 8.64 17.62 5.60
CA LEU A 9 7.84 16.53 5.04
C LEU A 9 7.79 16.61 3.51
N LEU A 10 7.47 17.78 2.95
CA LEU A 10 7.44 17.98 1.49
C LEU A 10 8.81 17.73 0.85
N MET A 11 9.90 18.14 1.49
CA MET A 11 11.26 17.83 1.03
C MET A 11 11.55 16.33 1.09
N SER A 12 11.10 15.63 2.13
CA SER A 12 11.24 14.17 2.22
C SER A 12 10.50 13.47 1.09
N PHE A 13 9.26 13.89 0.78
CA PHE A 13 8.49 13.31 -0.33
C PHE A 13 9.08 13.64 -1.68
N LYS A 14 9.61 14.86 -1.88
CA LYS A 14 10.37 15.20 -3.08
C LYS A 14 11.59 14.30 -3.25
N ASN A 15 12.33 14.05 -2.18
CA ASN A 15 13.48 13.16 -2.21
C ASN A 15 13.06 11.70 -2.50
N GLN A 16 11.98 11.20 -1.89
CA GLN A 16 11.45 9.87 -2.20
C GLN A 16 11.02 9.75 -3.66
N ALA A 17 10.30 10.73 -4.19
CA ALA A 17 9.90 10.77 -5.60
C ALA A 17 11.11 10.78 -6.57
N SER A 18 12.25 11.34 -6.15
CA SER A 18 13.48 11.30 -6.97
C SER A 18 14.18 9.94 -6.96
N GLN A 19 14.02 9.16 -5.89
CA GLN A 19 14.64 7.84 -5.73
C GLN A 19 13.76 6.71 -6.26
N ASP A 20 12.44 6.89 -6.19
CA ASP A 20 11.43 5.92 -6.59
C ASP A 20 10.44 6.57 -7.55
N PRO A 21 10.58 6.35 -8.88
CA PRO A 21 9.64 6.88 -9.88
C PRO A 21 8.20 6.38 -9.71
N SER A 22 7.99 5.31 -8.95
CA SER A 22 6.65 4.78 -8.65
C SER A 22 6.07 5.36 -7.36
N PHE A 23 6.81 6.17 -6.61
CA PHE A 23 6.30 6.84 -5.42
C PHE A 23 5.12 7.75 -5.77
N PHE A 24 4.00 7.56 -5.08
CA PHE A 24 2.80 8.36 -5.21
C PHE A 24 2.53 9.10 -3.90
N ASN A 25 2.11 10.36 -4.01
CA ASN A 25 1.65 11.14 -2.88
C ASN A 25 0.58 12.14 -3.33
N ALA A 26 -0.29 12.52 -2.41
CA ALA A 26 -1.33 13.51 -2.64
C ALA A 26 -1.64 14.30 -1.36
N PHE A 27 -2.10 15.54 -1.57
CA PHE A 27 -2.42 16.47 -0.49
C PHE A 27 -3.81 17.06 -0.72
N GLN A 28 -4.60 17.16 0.34
CA GLN A 28 -5.83 17.95 0.36
C GLN A 28 -5.58 19.25 1.11
N LEU A 29 -5.98 20.37 0.51
CA LEU A 29 -5.92 21.70 1.12
C LEU A 29 -7.34 22.16 1.50
N ASP A 30 -7.45 22.92 2.57
CA ASP A 30 -8.66 23.69 2.86
C ASP A 30 -8.64 25.08 2.19
N ASN A 31 -9.72 25.84 2.40
CA ASN A 31 -9.88 27.19 1.87
C ASN A 31 -8.84 28.20 2.38
N GLU A 32 -8.08 27.87 3.43
CA GLU A 32 -7.00 28.71 3.98
C GLU A 32 -5.62 28.31 3.42
N GLU A 33 -5.58 27.35 2.48
CA GLU A 33 -4.36 26.73 1.92
C GLU A 33 -3.55 25.98 2.98
N GLN A 34 -4.24 25.39 3.95
CA GLN A 34 -3.65 24.49 4.95
C GLN A 34 -3.91 23.03 4.57
N ILE A 35 -2.90 22.18 4.74
CA ILE A 35 -3.03 20.74 4.48
C ILE A 35 -3.97 20.12 5.52
N THR A 36 -5.08 19.56 5.03
CA THR A 36 -6.02 18.75 5.81
C THR A 36 -5.60 17.30 5.77
N ASN A 37 -5.45 16.70 4.60
CA ASN A 37 -5.19 15.27 4.45
C ASN A 37 -3.95 15.02 3.59
N ILE A 38 -3.21 13.96 3.91
CA ILE A 38 -1.98 13.55 3.22
C ILE A 38 -2.09 12.06 2.94
N PHE A 39 -1.76 11.63 1.73
CA PHE A 39 -1.66 10.22 1.37
C PHE A 39 -0.30 9.96 0.71
N TRP A 40 0.29 8.79 0.94
CA TRP A 40 1.46 8.33 0.21
C TRP A 40 1.48 6.80 0.04
N ALA A 41 2.11 6.36 -1.04
CA ALA A 41 2.43 4.97 -1.31
C ALA A 41 3.76 4.89 -2.08
N ASP A 42 4.72 4.13 -1.57
CA ASP A 42 5.95 3.86 -2.32
C ASP A 42 5.72 2.81 -3.43
N GLY A 43 6.71 2.63 -4.30
CA GLY A 43 6.63 1.71 -5.42
C GLY A 43 6.41 0.26 -5.01
N ARG A 44 6.89 -0.15 -3.82
CA ARG A 44 6.63 -1.49 -3.29
C ARG A 44 5.19 -1.61 -2.82
N MET A 45 4.68 -0.64 -2.07
CA MET A 45 3.27 -0.62 -1.64
C MET A 45 2.30 -0.72 -2.83
N ARG A 46 2.61 -0.03 -3.93
CA ARG A 46 1.82 -0.08 -5.18
C ARG A 46 1.93 -1.42 -5.91
N MET A 47 3.13 -2.00 -5.95
CA MET A 47 3.34 -3.31 -6.57
C MET A 47 2.66 -4.43 -5.75
N ASP A 48 2.75 -4.35 -4.43
CA ASP A 48 2.11 -5.28 -3.51
C ASP A 48 0.59 -5.23 -3.62
N TYR A 49 -0.01 -4.03 -3.75
CA TYR A 49 -1.45 -3.92 -3.98
C TYR A 49 -1.86 -4.52 -5.33
N GLU A 50 -1.05 -4.34 -6.37
CA GLU A 50 -1.33 -4.94 -7.67
C GLU A 50 -1.36 -6.49 -7.59
N LEU A 51 -0.56 -7.09 -6.71
CA LEU A 51 -0.50 -8.56 -6.55
C LEU A 51 -1.48 -9.11 -5.51
N PHE A 52 -1.73 -8.37 -4.44
CA PHE A 52 -2.41 -8.87 -3.23
C PHE A 52 -3.63 -8.03 -2.80
N GLY A 53 -3.99 -7.00 -3.58
CA GLY A 53 -5.02 -6.01 -3.25
C GLY A 53 -6.48 -6.48 -3.34
N ASP A 54 -6.73 -7.76 -3.59
CA ASP A 54 -8.10 -8.29 -3.67
C ASP A 54 -8.84 -8.20 -2.32
N ILE A 55 -8.10 -8.34 -1.22
CA ILE A 55 -8.62 -8.26 0.14
C ILE A 55 -7.79 -7.22 0.89
N VAL A 56 -8.46 -6.16 1.32
CA VAL A 56 -7.82 -5.04 2.03
C VAL A 56 -8.53 -4.83 3.36
N THR A 57 -7.75 -4.51 4.38
CA THR A 57 -8.21 -3.93 5.61
C THR A 57 -7.78 -2.47 5.64
N PHE A 58 -8.72 -1.58 5.92
CA PHE A 58 -8.48 -0.17 6.22
C PHE A 58 -8.73 0.01 7.71
N ASP A 59 -7.63 0.08 8.46
CA ASP A 59 -7.64 0.08 9.93
C ASP A 59 -7.18 1.44 10.47
N THR A 60 -7.94 1.98 11.43
CA THR A 60 -7.53 3.13 12.22
C THR A 60 -6.56 2.66 13.31
N THR A 61 -5.26 2.67 13.02
CA THR A 61 -4.31 2.48 14.13
C THR A 61 -4.43 3.64 15.12
N PHE A 62 -4.87 3.33 16.35
CA PHE A 62 -5.09 4.21 17.53
C PHE A 62 -3.94 5.19 17.91
N ALA A 63 -2.87 5.26 17.14
CA ALA A 63 -1.77 6.20 17.33
C ALA A 63 -2.11 7.55 16.69
N THR A 64 -3.02 8.29 17.31
CA THR A 64 -3.15 9.71 16.98
C THR A 64 -1.81 10.38 17.28
N ASN A 65 -1.21 11.07 16.30
CA ASN A 65 0.02 11.82 16.55
C ASN A 65 -0.19 12.88 17.66
N LYS A 66 0.85 13.63 18.06
CA LYS A 66 0.70 14.68 19.12
C LYS A 66 -0.39 15.72 18.84
N ASP A 67 -0.83 15.83 17.58
CA ASP A 67 -1.90 16.73 17.12
C ASP A 67 -3.27 16.03 16.96
N HIS A 68 -3.39 14.80 17.48
CA HIS A 68 -4.58 13.96 17.44
C HIS A 68 -5.14 13.68 16.03
N ARG A 69 -4.24 13.55 15.03
CA ARG A 69 -4.60 13.22 13.66
C ARG A 69 -4.64 11.71 13.44
N PRO A 70 -5.71 11.17 12.82
CA PRO A 70 -5.79 9.75 12.49
C PRO A 70 -4.71 9.37 11.47
N LEU A 71 -3.96 8.30 11.77
CA LEU A 71 -3.04 7.66 10.85
C LEU A 71 -3.71 6.39 10.35
N GLU A 72 -4.14 6.43 9.09
CA GLU A 72 -4.83 5.33 8.43
C GLU A 72 -3.88 4.56 7.54
N VAL A 73 -4.04 3.25 7.52
CA VAL A 73 -3.22 2.36 6.69
C VAL A 73 -4.11 1.36 5.95
N PHE A 74 -3.84 1.22 4.66
CA PHE A 74 -4.39 0.13 3.85
C PHE A 74 -3.45 -1.05 3.97
N ILE A 75 -3.95 -2.17 4.51
CA ILE A 75 -3.18 -3.37 4.79
C ILE A 75 -3.81 -4.56 4.08
N GLY A 76 -2.99 -5.48 3.59
CA GLY A 76 -3.44 -6.82 3.20
C GLY A 76 -2.43 -7.87 3.64
N PHE A 77 -2.50 -9.03 2.99
CA PHE A 77 -1.59 -10.14 3.24
C PHE A 77 -1.01 -10.65 1.92
N ASN A 78 0.30 -10.91 1.91
CA ASN A 78 0.92 -11.63 0.80
C ASN A 78 0.68 -13.15 0.92
N HIS A 79 1.19 -13.92 -0.05
CA HIS A 79 1.08 -15.39 -0.05
C HIS A 79 1.77 -16.07 1.16
N CYS A 80 2.71 -15.41 1.84
CA CYS A 80 3.31 -15.88 3.11
C CYS A 80 2.41 -15.67 4.32
N ARG A 81 1.26 -14.98 4.18
CA ARG A 81 0.46 -14.46 5.31
C ARG A 81 1.19 -13.38 6.12
N GLU A 82 2.15 -12.71 5.51
CA GLU A 82 2.79 -11.53 6.11
C GLU A 82 1.92 -10.31 5.81
N GLN A 83 1.78 -9.41 6.78
CA GLN A 83 1.08 -8.15 6.58
C GLN A 83 1.86 -7.27 5.62
N VAL A 84 1.15 -6.68 4.66
CA VAL A 84 1.73 -5.76 3.67
C VAL A 84 0.91 -4.47 3.63
N ILE A 85 1.59 -3.33 3.56
CA ILE A 85 0.96 -2.01 3.49
C ILE A 85 0.83 -1.61 2.02
N PHE A 86 -0.37 -1.21 1.62
CA PHE A 86 -0.69 -0.75 0.26
C PHE A 86 -0.73 0.77 0.14
N GLY A 87 -0.76 1.48 1.26
CA GLY A 87 -0.73 2.92 1.33
C GLY A 87 -0.99 3.40 2.74
N ALA A 88 -0.60 4.64 3.03
CA ALA A 88 -0.83 5.26 4.32
C ALA A 88 -1.33 6.69 4.14
N SER A 89 -2.11 7.15 5.11
CA SER A 89 -2.65 8.50 5.10
C SER A 89 -2.68 9.13 6.48
N LEU A 90 -2.47 10.44 6.53
CA LEU A 90 -2.68 11.24 7.71
C LEU A 90 -3.88 12.16 7.49
N LEU A 91 -4.98 11.87 8.16
CA LEU A 91 -6.23 12.62 8.02
C LEU A 91 -6.31 13.77 9.02
N TYR A 92 -7.14 14.77 8.73
CA TYR A 92 -7.49 15.82 9.68
C TYR A 92 -8.53 15.31 10.69
N ASP A 93 -9.54 14.61 10.21
CA ASP A 93 -10.67 14.09 10.97
C ASP A 93 -11.25 12.81 10.35
N GLU A 94 -12.12 12.14 11.10
CA GLU A 94 -12.84 10.92 10.70
C GLU A 94 -14.22 11.30 10.14
N THR A 95 -14.25 12.21 9.16
CA THR A 95 -15.49 12.63 8.48
C THR A 95 -15.64 11.91 7.15
N GLN A 96 -16.88 11.85 6.64
CA GLN A 96 -17.15 11.21 5.35
C GLN A 96 -16.38 11.90 4.22
N VAL A 97 -16.22 13.22 4.29
CA VAL A 97 -15.44 13.99 3.30
C VAL A 97 -13.96 13.58 3.30
N SER A 98 -13.38 13.35 4.48
CA SER A 98 -12.00 12.87 4.61
C SER A 98 -11.85 11.43 4.11
N PHE A 99 -12.84 10.56 4.38
CA PHE A 99 -12.84 9.19 3.88
C PHE A 99 -13.08 9.10 2.37
N ASP A 100 -14.01 9.89 1.82
CA ASP A 100 -14.23 10.00 0.38
C ASP A 100 -12.94 10.41 -0.33
N TRP A 101 -12.22 11.39 0.23
CA TRP A 101 -10.95 11.84 -0.31
C TRP A 101 -9.89 10.74 -0.29
N VAL A 102 -9.69 10.07 0.85
CA VAL A 102 -8.63 9.05 0.96
C VAL A 102 -8.91 7.82 0.10
N TYR A 103 -10.17 7.38 -0.01
CA TYR A 103 -10.51 6.25 -0.86
C TYR A 103 -10.34 6.58 -2.35
N ASN A 104 -10.75 7.76 -2.81
CA ASN A 104 -10.50 8.17 -4.19
C ASN A 104 -8.99 8.26 -4.48
N THR A 105 -8.23 8.84 -3.56
CA THR A 105 -6.77 9.00 -3.67
C THR A 105 -6.06 7.65 -3.69
N PHE A 106 -6.49 6.71 -2.85
CA PHE A 106 -5.98 5.34 -2.84
C PHE A 106 -6.23 4.65 -4.18
N LEU A 107 -7.43 4.76 -4.75
CA LEU A 107 -7.73 4.19 -6.06
C LEU A 107 -6.88 4.83 -7.16
N GLU A 108 -6.72 6.15 -7.17
CA GLU A 108 -5.86 6.84 -8.13
C GLU A 108 -4.40 6.34 -8.05
N ALA A 109 -3.86 6.22 -6.84
CA ALA A 109 -2.52 5.68 -6.61
C ALA A 109 -2.37 4.27 -7.21
N HIS A 110 -3.43 3.48 -7.21
CA HIS A 110 -3.46 2.09 -7.68
C HIS A 110 -4.17 1.91 -9.01
N LYS A 111 -4.12 2.92 -9.90
CA LYS A 111 -4.65 2.85 -11.28
C LYS A 111 -6.13 2.46 -11.34
N PHE A 112 -6.89 2.89 -10.35
CA PHE A 112 -8.31 2.63 -10.15
C PHE A 112 -8.69 1.14 -10.02
N LYS A 113 -7.71 0.27 -9.72
CA LYS A 113 -8.00 -1.11 -9.33
C LYS A 113 -8.68 -1.11 -7.96
N LYS A 114 -9.91 -1.59 -7.91
CA LYS A 114 -10.69 -1.73 -6.67
C LYS A 114 -10.38 -3.05 -5.98
N PRO A 115 -10.37 -3.10 -4.64
CA PRO A 115 -10.33 -4.39 -3.94
C PRO A 115 -11.64 -5.14 -4.17
N ILE A 116 -11.64 -6.46 -4.02
CA ILE A 116 -12.86 -7.26 -4.04
C ILE A 116 -13.61 -7.11 -2.71
N THR A 117 -12.85 -7.12 -1.61
CA THR A 117 -13.38 -7.02 -0.24
C THR A 117 -12.58 -6.01 0.54
N LEU A 118 -13.27 -5.08 1.21
CA LEU A 118 -12.68 -4.11 2.10
C LEU A 118 -13.23 -4.34 3.51
N PHE A 119 -12.33 -4.56 4.46
CA PHE A 119 -12.66 -4.56 5.88
C PHE A 119 -12.36 -3.17 6.43
N THR A 120 -13.37 -2.54 7.02
CA THR A 120 -13.19 -1.29 7.78
C THR A 120 -13.55 -1.53 9.23
N ASP A 121 -13.19 -0.57 10.08
CA ASP A 121 -13.78 -0.48 11.40
C ASP A 121 -15.31 -0.32 11.32
N GLN A 122 -16.03 -0.60 12.41
CA GLN A 122 -17.49 -0.47 12.49
C GLN A 122 -17.97 1.00 12.49
N ASP A 123 -17.21 1.89 11.86
CA ASP A 123 -17.54 3.28 11.67
C ASP A 123 -18.51 3.45 10.49
N ILE A 124 -19.70 3.99 10.79
CA ILE A 124 -20.77 4.19 9.79
C ILE A 124 -20.32 5.18 8.70
N THR A 125 -19.49 6.15 9.05
CA THR A 125 -18.94 7.16 8.16
C THR A 125 -18.03 6.53 7.12
N MET A 126 -17.17 5.58 7.52
CA MET A 126 -16.36 4.79 6.60
C MET A 126 -17.25 3.98 5.64
N GLY A 127 -18.23 3.25 6.16
CA GLY A 127 -19.12 2.44 5.32
C GLY A 127 -19.93 3.28 4.32
N ASN A 128 -20.35 4.48 4.72
CA ASN A 128 -21.00 5.43 3.81
C ASN A 128 -20.06 5.89 2.69
N ALA A 129 -18.81 6.22 3.03
CA ALA A 129 -17.81 6.60 2.04
C ALA A 129 -17.47 5.45 1.07
N VAL A 130 -17.36 4.21 1.56
CA VAL A 130 -17.16 3.03 0.70
C VAL A 130 -18.31 2.87 -0.29
N ARG A 131 -19.56 3.04 0.13
CA ARG A 131 -20.73 2.95 -0.76
C ARG A 131 -20.75 4.04 -1.83
N VAL A 132 -20.21 5.22 -1.54
CA VAL A 132 -20.13 6.33 -2.50
C VAL A 132 -18.99 6.14 -3.49
N VAL A 133 -17.79 5.81 -3.00
CA VAL A 133 -16.58 5.74 -3.84
C VAL A 133 -16.44 4.40 -4.57
N MET A 134 -16.90 3.32 -3.94
CA MET A 134 -16.65 1.94 -4.36
C MET A 134 -17.90 1.04 -4.21
N PRO A 135 -19.05 1.34 -4.83
CA PRO A 135 -20.31 0.63 -4.59
C PRO A 135 -20.27 -0.88 -4.89
N GLU A 136 -19.34 -1.30 -5.76
CA GLU A 136 -19.15 -2.71 -6.16
C GLU A 136 -18.39 -3.53 -5.10
N VAL A 137 -17.69 -2.86 -4.17
CA VAL A 137 -16.81 -3.50 -3.20
C VAL A 137 -17.63 -4.08 -2.07
N ARG A 138 -17.32 -5.31 -1.69
CA ARG A 138 -17.91 -5.92 -0.48
C ARG A 138 -17.28 -5.26 0.74
N ASP A 139 -17.98 -4.26 1.27
CA ASP A 139 -17.70 -3.68 2.57
C ASP A 139 -18.16 -4.65 3.66
N VAL A 140 -17.21 -5.13 4.46
CA VAL A 140 -17.49 -5.95 5.63
C VAL A 140 -17.14 -5.15 6.87
N LEU A 141 -18.14 -4.43 7.39
CA LEU A 141 -18.05 -3.68 8.64
C LEU A 141 -17.66 -4.62 9.79
N GLY A 142 -16.41 -4.52 10.25
CA GLY A 142 -15.85 -5.23 11.41
C GLY A 142 -16.28 -6.69 11.55
N VAL A 143 -15.46 -7.63 11.06
CA VAL A 143 -15.60 -9.07 11.37
C VAL A 143 -15.36 -9.29 12.86
N LYS A 144 -16.41 -9.15 13.67
CA LYS A 144 -16.41 -9.55 15.09
C LYS A 144 -16.52 -11.06 15.25
N TYR A 145 -17.11 -11.72 14.26
CA TYR A 145 -17.39 -13.15 14.24
C TYR A 145 -17.10 -13.68 12.84
N ILE A 146 -16.11 -14.57 12.75
CA ILE A 146 -15.93 -15.44 11.59
C ILE A 146 -16.94 -16.56 11.78
N PRO A 147 -17.93 -16.75 10.89
CA PRO A 147 -18.86 -17.87 11.02
C PRO A 147 -18.07 -19.18 11.07
N GLU A 148 -18.48 -20.13 11.91
CA GLU A 148 -17.73 -21.38 12.12
C GLU A 148 -17.43 -22.13 10.82
N THR A 149 -18.28 -21.98 9.80
CA THR A 149 -18.10 -22.53 8.46
C THR A 149 -16.84 -22.03 7.74
N TYR A 150 -16.35 -20.83 8.07
CA TYR A 150 -15.12 -20.24 7.54
C TYR A 150 -13.89 -20.49 8.44
N ILE A 151 -14.10 -20.98 9.68
CA ILE A 151 -13.02 -21.44 10.55
C ILE A 151 -12.65 -22.85 10.12
N LEU A 152 -11.80 -22.96 9.09
CA LEU A 152 -11.30 -24.24 8.60
C LEU A 152 -10.66 -25.02 9.77
N LYS A 153 -10.83 -26.35 9.82
CA LYS A 153 -10.28 -27.22 10.88
C LYS A 153 -8.76 -27.02 11.11
N ARG A 154 -8.04 -26.54 10.08
CA ARG A 154 -6.64 -26.06 10.10
C ARG A 154 -6.34 -24.92 11.08
N TRP A 155 -7.34 -24.21 11.59
CA TRP A 155 -7.16 -23.10 12.54
C TRP A 155 -7.60 -23.48 13.96
N THR A 156 -7.90 -24.75 14.19
CA THR A 156 -8.15 -25.32 15.52
C THR A 156 -6.88 -25.92 16.11
N ARG A 157 -6.88 -26.16 17.43
CA ARG A 157 -5.74 -26.73 18.19
C ARG A 157 -5.25 -28.11 17.66
N GLY A 158 -5.98 -28.76 16.74
CA GLY A 158 -5.63 -30.02 16.06
C GLY A 158 -5.09 -29.88 14.63
N ALA A 159 -4.72 -28.68 14.19
CA ALA A 159 -4.30 -28.38 12.82
C ALA A 159 -3.03 -29.11 12.29
N ARG A 160 -2.26 -29.77 13.16
CA ARG A 160 -1.07 -30.53 12.75
C ARG A 160 -1.38 -31.91 12.17
N ASP A 161 -2.60 -32.40 12.31
CA ASP A 161 -2.91 -33.81 12.05
C ASP A 161 -3.57 -34.08 10.68
N GLY A 162 -3.49 -33.16 9.71
CA GLY A 162 -4.11 -33.37 8.39
C GLY A 162 -3.43 -32.64 7.23
N CYS A 163 -2.59 -33.37 6.50
CA CYS A 163 -2.06 -32.99 5.19
C CYS A 163 -3.04 -33.33 4.05
N ALA A 164 -2.80 -32.68 2.89
CA ALA A 164 -3.38 -32.86 1.54
C ALA A 164 -4.77 -32.21 1.33
N LEU A 165 -5.07 -31.54 0.21
CA LEU A 165 -4.73 -31.85 -1.18
C LEU A 165 -4.39 -30.59 -2.01
N GLU A 166 -3.57 -30.81 -3.03
CA GLU A 166 -3.28 -29.90 -4.16
C GLU A 166 -4.57 -29.65 -4.96
N ASP A 167 -4.77 -28.41 -5.42
CA ASP A 167 -5.84 -28.08 -6.37
C ASP A 167 -5.20 -27.49 -7.64
N GLU A 168 -5.56 -28.09 -8.77
CA GLU A 168 -4.94 -27.89 -10.08
C GLU A 168 -5.31 -26.51 -10.64
N GLY A 169 -4.30 -25.67 -10.85
CA GLY A 169 -4.46 -24.34 -11.44
C GLY A 169 -4.70 -24.41 -12.95
N LEU A 170 -5.86 -23.91 -13.38
CA LEU A 170 -6.23 -23.68 -14.78
C LEU A 170 -5.25 -22.71 -15.47
N ASP A 171 -4.72 -23.17 -16.61
CA ASP A 171 -3.78 -22.46 -17.47
C ASP A 171 -4.52 -21.41 -18.34
N ILE A 172 -4.10 -20.14 -18.29
CA ILE A 172 -4.63 -19.09 -19.17
C ILE A 172 -3.50 -18.49 -20.01
N HIS A 173 -3.75 -18.54 -21.31
CA HIS A 173 -2.93 -18.24 -22.48
C HIS A 173 -1.90 -17.10 -22.33
N ARG A 174 -0.66 -17.48 -22.64
CA ARG A 174 0.57 -16.66 -22.67
C ARG A 174 0.59 -15.70 -23.87
N SER A 175 0.90 -14.42 -23.64
CA SER A 175 1.27 -13.44 -24.69
C SER A 175 2.60 -12.76 -24.35
N GLU A 176 3.33 -12.37 -25.40
CA GLU A 176 4.72 -11.90 -25.37
C GLU A 176 4.95 -10.66 -24.52
N GLY A 177 6.04 -10.70 -23.74
CA GLY A 177 6.49 -9.61 -22.86
C GLY A 177 5.79 -9.60 -21.50
N LEU A 178 5.99 -10.64 -20.68
CA LEU A 178 5.47 -10.72 -19.32
C LEU A 178 5.70 -9.40 -18.58
N ASN A 179 4.65 -8.80 -18.04
CA ASN A 179 4.72 -7.64 -17.17
C ASN A 179 5.50 -8.04 -15.90
N ILE A 180 6.10 -7.08 -15.17
CA ILE A 180 6.79 -7.33 -13.89
C ILE A 180 5.98 -8.23 -12.95
N ASN A 181 4.66 -8.08 -12.91
CA ASN A 181 3.75 -8.87 -12.08
C ASN A 181 3.66 -10.33 -12.52
N ASP A 182 3.61 -10.59 -13.83
CA ASP A 182 3.53 -11.96 -14.34
C ASP A 182 4.83 -12.71 -14.04
N ARG A 183 5.98 -12.04 -14.25
CA ARG A 183 7.29 -12.60 -13.89
C ARG A 183 7.40 -12.87 -12.40
N TYR A 184 6.92 -11.96 -11.56
CA TYR A 184 6.88 -12.17 -10.10
C TYR A 184 6.02 -13.38 -9.74
N ARG A 185 4.82 -13.49 -10.33
CA ARG A 185 3.87 -14.58 -10.08
C ARG A 185 4.42 -15.95 -10.50
N GLU A 186 5.22 -16.00 -11.56
CA GLU A 186 5.93 -17.22 -11.97
C GLU A 186 7.09 -17.57 -11.03
N LEU A 187 7.90 -16.60 -10.60
CA LEU A 187 9.11 -16.85 -9.81
C LEU A 187 8.82 -17.20 -8.34
N TRP A 188 7.78 -16.60 -7.76
CA TRP A 188 7.54 -16.66 -6.32
C TRP A 188 7.23 -18.08 -5.78
N PRO A 189 6.35 -18.89 -6.39
CA PRO A 189 6.07 -20.24 -5.91
C PRO A 189 7.32 -21.12 -5.80
N ASP A 190 8.24 -21.00 -6.75
CA ASP A 190 9.51 -21.75 -6.72
C ASP A 190 10.45 -21.28 -5.63
N ALA A 191 10.60 -19.96 -5.44
CA ALA A 191 11.40 -19.41 -4.35
C ALA A 191 10.87 -19.86 -2.98
N MET A 192 9.55 -19.79 -2.79
CA MET A 192 8.88 -20.23 -1.58
C MET A 192 9.07 -21.72 -1.31
N ARG A 193 8.88 -22.56 -2.34
CA ARG A 193 9.09 -24.01 -2.26
C ARG A 193 10.54 -24.36 -1.87
N LEU A 194 11.52 -23.67 -2.45
CA LEU A 194 12.94 -23.85 -2.11
C LEU A 194 13.26 -23.39 -0.69
N ALA A 195 12.72 -22.24 -0.26
CA ALA A 195 12.89 -21.72 1.09
C ALA A 195 12.33 -22.70 2.14
N HIS A 196 11.13 -23.24 1.90
CA HIS A 196 10.52 -24.25 2.75
C HIS A 196 11.42 -25.48 2.90
N LYS A 197 11.81 -26.11 1.78
CA LYS A 197 12.69 -27.30 1.78
C LYS A 197 14.02 -27.03 2.48
N ALA A 198 14.60 -25.85 2.25
CA ALA A 198 15.84 -25.45 2.88
C ALA A 198 15.71 -25.27 4.40
N SER A 199 14.54 -24.87 4.90
CA SER A 199 14.30 -24.64 6.33
C SER A 199 14.21 -25.93 7.16
N GLU A 200 13.97 -27.08 6.52
CA GLU A 200 13.82 -28.38 7.19
C GLU A 200 15.12 -28.87 7.85
N PHE A 201 16.28 -28.40 7.41
CA PHE A 201 17.57 -28.79 7.97
C PHE A 201 18.64 -27.69 7.85
N LYS A 202 19.57 -27.67 8.81
CA LYS A 202 20.54 -26.58 9.01
C LYS A 202 21.39 -26.29 7.77
N ASP A 203 21.88 -27.32 7.09
CA ASP A 203 22.73 -27.16 5.92
C ASP A 203 21.97 -26.61 4.72
N GLY A 204 20.70 -27.02 4.56
CA GLY A 204 19.77 -26.51 3.55
C GLY A 204 19.57 -25.00 3.73
N TYR A 205 19.33 -24.56 4.96
CA TYR A 205 19.16 -23.14 5.29
C TYR A 205 20.42 -22.33 4.96
N ILE A 206 21.61 -22.82 5.34
CA ILE A 206 22.88 -22.13 5.06
C ILE A 206 23.11 -22.05 3.54
N LEU A 207 22.86 -23.13 2.82
CA LEU A 207 22.98 -23.17 1.37
C LEU A 207 22.05 -22.18 0.69
N TYR A 208 20.75 -22.22 1.02
CA TYR A 208 19.74 -21.32 0.46
C TYR A 208 20.08 -19.86 0.75
N LYS A 209 20.38 -19.52 2.00
CA LYS A 209 20.72 -18.15 2.40
C LYS A 209 21.96 -17.62 1.68
N THR A 210 22.98 -18.45 1.49
CA THR A 210 24.21 -18.07 0.77
C THR A 210 23.93 -17.87 -0.72
N ARG A 211 23.16 -18.76 -1.35
CA ARG A 211 22.81 -18.67 -2.76
C ARG A 211 21.90 -17.49 -3.06
N MET A 212 20.89 -17.23 -2.22
CA MET A 212 19.99 -16.09 -2.38
C MET A 212 20.74 -14.76 -2.29
N LYS A 213 21.68 -14.61 -1.34
CA LYS A 213 22.54 -13.42 -1.27
C LYS A 213 23.39 -13.22 -2.53
N LYS A 214 23.89 -14.30 -3.13
CA LYS A 214 24.67 -14.21 -4.36
C LYS A 214 23.77 -13.82 -5.55
N LEU A 215 22.60 -14.44 -5.64
CA LEU A 215 21.62 -14.17 -6.68
C LEU A 215 21.12 -12.73 -6.63
N ASP A 216 20.83 -12.21 -5.44
CA ASP A 216 20.45 -10.81 -5.20
C ASP A 216 21.48 -9.84 -5.79
N LYS A 217 22.77 -10.07 -5.51
CA LYS A 217 23.86 -9.27 -6.08
C LYS A 217 23.93 -9.37 -7.61
N GLU A 218 23.82 -10.57 -8.17
CA GLU A 218 23.85 -10.79 -9.62
C GLU A 218 22.66 -10.11 -10.31
N ILE A 219 21.47 -10.10 -9.68
CA ILE A 219 20.29 -9.40 -10.18
C ILE A 219 20.48 -7.89 -10.17
N GLU A 220 21.00 -7.30 -9.09
CA GLU A 220 21.26 -5.86 -9.03
C GLU A 220 22.31 -5.42 -10.06
N GLU A 221 23.35 -6.22 -10.29
CA GLU A 221 24.34 -5.96 -11.35
C GLU A 221 23.71 -5.97 -12.76
N LEU A 222 22.79 -6.90 -13.03
CA LEU A 222 22.04 -6.95 -14.29
C LEU A 222 21.06 -5.77 -14.41
N ARG A 223 20.41 -5.40 -13.30
CA ARG A 223 19.49 -4.27 -13.23
C ARG A 223 20.21 -2.96 -13.55
N MET A 224 21.38 -2.72 -12.99
CA MET A 224 22.19 -1.52 -13.28
C MET A 224 22.58 -1.44 -14.76
N LYS A 225 23.05 -2.54 -15.36
CA LYS A 225 23.37 -2.60 -16.79
C LYS A 225 22.17 -2.34 -17.69
N HIS A 226 20.98 -2.78 -17.28
CA HIS A 226 19.74 -2.54 -18.02
C HIS A 226 19.36 -1.05 -18.03
N TYR A 227 19.57 -0.32 -16.93
CA TYR A 227 19.31 1.11 -16.86
C TYR A 227 20.36 1.96 -17.58
N GLU A 228 21.63 1.58 -17.56
CA GLU A 228 22.70 2.25 -18.34
C GLU A 228 22.45 2.17 -19.86
N PHE A 229 21.80 1.10 -20.33
CA PHE A 229 21.45 0.93 -21.74
C PHE A 229 20.24 1.78 -22.18
N MET A 230 19.33 2.11 -21.26
CA MET A 230 18.14 2.94 -21.53
C MET A 230 18.45 4.45 -21.57
N ASP A 231 19.50 4.90 -20.89
CA ASP A 231 19.89 6.32 -20.81
C ASP A 231 20.52 6.86 -22.13
N HIS A 232 20.93 5.96 -23.04
CA HIS A 232 21.45 6.32 -24.36
C HIS A 232 20.39 6.33 -25.49
N GLY A 233 19.11 6.12 -25.16
CA GLY A 233 18.07 5.80 -26.15
C GLY A 233 16.90 6.77 -26.34
N CYS A 234 16.79 7.88 -25.62
CA CYS A 234 15.65 8.81 -25.81
C CYS A 234 15.97 10.27 -25.44
N GLU A 235 16.30 11.07 -26.45
CA GLU A 235 15.88 12.48 -26.47
C GLU A 235 14.39 12.50 -26.85
N LEU A 236 13.51 12.77 -25.90
CA LEU A 236 12.12 13.11 -26.18
C LEU A 236 11.88 14.60 -25.92
N ASN A 237 11.66 15.31 -27.02
CA ASN A 237 11.03 16.62 -27.06
C ASN A 237 9.64 16.57 -26.40
N GLY A 238 9.32 17.64 -25.67
CA GLY A 238 8.31 17.64 -24.62
C GLY A 238 6.84 17.67 -25.03
N SER A 239 6.00 17.72 -24.00
CA SER A 239 4.72 18.44 -24.01
C SER A 239 4.28 18.74 -22.57
N ASP A 240 3.86 19.98 -22.36
CA ASP A 240 3.36 20.60 -21.14
C ASP A 240 2.24 19.83 -20.43
N GLY A 241 2.33 19.85 -19.10
CA GLY A 241 1.24 19.61 -18.16
C GLY A 241 1.68 20.17 -16.81
N VAL A 242 1.58 21.48 -16.62
CA VAL A 242 1.85 22.12 -15.32
C VAL A 242 0.78 21.66 -14.32
N ASP A 243 1.10 20.60 -13.59
CA ASP A 243 0.28 20.12 -12.48
C ASP A 243 0.33 21.15 -11.34
N LYS A 244 -0.84 21.73 -11.03
CA LYS A 244 -1.01 22.72 -9.96
C LYS A 244 -0.70 22.14 -8.57
N ASN A 245 -0.56 20.82 -8.45
CA ASN A 245 -0.20 20.09 -7.23
C ASN A 245 1.25 19.60 -7.16
N SER A 246 2.14 20.04 -8.07
CA SER A 246 3.56 19.69 -7.95
C SER A 246 4.09 20.07 -6.55
N ILE A 247 4.84 19.16 -5.93
CA ILE A 247 5.43 19.36 -4.59
C ILE A 247 6.19 20.70 -4.51
N GLU A 248 6.76 21.17 -5.63
CA GLU A 248 7.40 22.49 -5.69
C GLU A 248 6.45 23.68 -5.52
N SER A 249 5.24 23.60 -6.08
CA SER A 249 4.17 24.58 -5.88
C SER A 249 3.71 24.57 -4.42
N LEU A 250 3.52 23.38 -3.84
CA LEU A 250 3.15 23.20 -2.44
C LEU A 250 4.21 23.77 -1.49
N ILE A 251 5.49 23.53 -1.75
CA ILE A 251 6.60 24.10 -0.96
C ILE A 251 6.55 25.63 -0.91
N ARG A 252 6.08 26.28 -1.98
CA ARG A 252 6.03 27.75 -2.07
C ARG A 252 4.77 28.35 -1.43
N ASN A 253 3.63 27.67 -1.57
CA ASN A 253 2.32 28.29 -1.32
C ASN A 253 1.61 27.78 -0.06
N VAL A 254 1.98 26.62 0.49
CA VAL A 254 1.26 26.05 1.63
C VAL A 254 1.45 26.89 2.90
N LYS A 255 0.35 27.22 3.60
CA LYS A 255 0.40 28.01 4.83
C LYS A 255 0.68 27.18 6.09
N GLY A 256 0.60 25.86 5.98
CA GLY A 256 0.90 24.92 7.06
C GLY A 256 0.03 23.67 7.02
N ILE A 257 0.13 22.84 8.06
CA ILE A 257 -0.79 21.72 8.31
C ILE A 257 -1.89 22.21 9.27
N LYS A 258 -3.16 21.96 8.92
CA LYS A 258 -4.31 22.40 9.71
C LYS A 258 -4.30 21.78 11.11
N LYS A 259 -4.66 22.55 12.14
CA LYS A 259 -4.71 22.07 13.54
C LYS A 259 -6.15 21.86 14.02
N LYS A 260 -6.38 20.87 14.88
CA LYS A 260 -7.66 20.73 15.60
C LYS A 260 -7.78 21.86 16.62
N ARG A 261 -8.85 22.68 16.54
CA ARG A 261 -9.18 23.66 17.58
C ARG A 261 -9.95 22.96 18.70
N TRP A 262 -9.48 23.04 19.94
CA TRP A 262 -10.20 22.48 21.09
C TRP A 262 -11.53 23.22 21.29
N SER A 263 -12.62 22.47 21.37
CA SER A 263 -13.89 22.98 21.91
C SER A 263 -13.99 22.55 23.36
N THR A 264 -13.79 23.47 24.30
CA THR A 264 -14.02 23.24 25.74
C THR A 264 -15.51 23.14 26.00
N LYS A 265 -16.18 22.07 25.56
CA LYS A 265 -17.47 21.71 26.13
C LYS A 265 -17.21 21.17 27.53
N LYS A 266 -17.41 22.04 28.53
CA LYS A 266 -17.54 21.63 29.93
C LYS A 266 -18.54 20.46 29.98
N MET A 267 -18.05 19.29 30.36
CA MET A 267 -18.93 18.24 30.87
C MET A 267 -19.65 18.84 32.09
N ARG A 268 -20.98 18.94 32.00
CA ARG A 268 -21.87 19.09 33.15
C ARG A 268 -22.30 17.71 33.60
#